data_AF-A0A936ZUF8-F1
#
_entry.id   AF-A0A936ZUF8-F1
#
_cell.length_a   1.000
_cell.length_b   1.000
_cell.length_c   1.000
_cell.angle_alpha   90.00
_cell.angle_beta   90.00
_cell.angle_gamma   90.00
#
_symmetry.space_group_name_H-M   'P 1'
#
loop_
_entity.id
_entity.type
_entity.pdbx_description
1 polymer ?
#
loop_
_entity_poly.entity_id
_entity_poly.type
_entity_poly.pdbx_seq_one_letter_code
_entity_poly.pdbx_strand_id
1 'polypeptide(L)'
;MNQKTSLTYKNEILEKYRKEKGGEMSSYLLKPTRKQIKEACIWLLNRRKGSYDEGILNRFFKFKEGENKLYAIERTKGDKFKPIVNFLTGETKSTTPANLELISWLIDFRPRPLSVYLRSNHPIHKPLEPNQNTIYANNEVEIPDIPETKVIHKNDKSITIISQINPTLKITTIVSL
;
A
#
# COMPACT_ATOMS: atom_id res chain seq x y z
N MET A 1 6.25 -17.89 16.11
CA MET A 1 6.18 -16.65 15.30
C MET A 1 4.98 -15.86 15.75
N ASN A 2 5.14 -14.57 16.09
CA ASN A 2 3.99 -13.74 16.45
C ASN A 2 3.09 -13.52 15.23
N GLN A 3 1.78 -13.71 15.39
CA GLN A 3 0.81 -13.53 14.31
C GLN A 3 0.84 -12.08 13.80
N LYS A 4 1.02 -11.92 12.48
CA LYS A 4 0.97 -10.61 11.82
C LYS A 4 -0.50 -10.17 11.73
N THR A 5 -0.82 -9.04 12.36
CA THR A 5 -2.15 -8.44 12.43
C THR A 5 -2.05 -6.92 12.24
N SER A 6 -3.16 -6.24 12.04
CA SER A 6 -3.19 -4.77 12.02
C SER A 6 -2.66 -4.15 13.32
N LEU A 7 -2.90 -4.80 14.45
CA LEU A 7 -2.39 -4.37 15.75
C LEU A 7 -0.87 -4.52 15.83
N THR A 8 -0.31 -5.66 15.40
CA THR A 8 1.15 -5.83 15.41
C THR A 8 1.84 -4.89 14.41
N TYR A 9 1.24 -4.64 13.23
CA TYR A 9 1.75 -3.65 12.27
C TYR A 9 1.88 -2.26 12.90
N LYS A 10 0.81 -1.80 13.55
CA LYS A 10 0.79 -0.51 14.25
C LYS A 10 1.88 -0.44 15.34
N ASN A 11 2.01 -1.51 16.12
CA ASN A 11 2.95 -1.57 17.23
C ASN A 11 4.40 -1.59 16.73
N GLU A 12 4.72 -2.38 15.70
CA GLU A 12 6.07 -2.46 15.12
C GLU A 12 6.49 -1.15 14.44
N ILE A 13 5.55 -0.44 13.80
CA ILE A 13 5.79 0.93 13.27
C ILE A 13 6.18 1.88 14.41
N LEU A 14 5.39 1.90 15.50
CA LEU A 14 5.66 2.76 16.64
C LEU A 14 6.96 2.39 17.34
N GLU A 15 7.27 1.10 17.46
CA GLU A 15 8.52 0.61 18.03
C GLU A 15 9.72 1.09 17.21
N LYS A 16 9.69 0.89 15.88
CA LYS A 16 10.74 1.39 14.98
C LYS A 16 10.90 2.91 15.10
N TYR A 17 9.80 3.64 15.07
CA TYR A 17 9.81 5.10 15.24
C TYR A 17 10.45 5.50 16.58
N ARG A 18 10.11 4.85 17.69
CA ARG A 18 10.66 5.18 19.00
C ARG A 18 12.14 4.85 19.14
N LYS A 19 12.57 3.73 18.57
CA LYS A 19 13.97 3.26 18.59
C LYS A 19 14.87 4.15 17.75
N GLU A 20 14.42 4.50 16.55
CA GLU A 20 15.23 5.22 15.56
C GLU A 20 14.92 6.71 15.48
N LYS A 21 13.90 7.18 16.21
CA LYS A 21 13.40 8.57 16.21
C LYS A 21 13.12 9.12 14.81
N GLY A 22 12.64 8.25 13.92
CA GLY A 22 12.38 8.57 12.51
C GLY A 22 13.52 8.26 11.53
N GLY A 23 14.63 7.68 12.02
CA GLY A 23 15.72 7.19 11.17
C GLY A 23 16.37 8.31 10.37
N GLU A 24 16.43 8.15 9.05
CA GLU A 24 16.94 9.19 8.14
C GLU A 24 16.18 10.52 8.28
N MET A 25 14.90 10.48 8.64
CA MET A 25 14.06 11.67 8.81
C MET A 25 14.05 12.21 10.25
N SER A 26 15.01 11.82 11.09
CA SER A 26 15.06 12.23 12.50
C SER A 26 15.08 13.75 12.72
N SER A 27 15.72 14.51 11.82
CA SER A 27 15.69 15.99 11.83
C SER A 27 14.28 16.59 11.75
N TYR A 28 13.36 15.87 11.10
CA TYR A 28 11.94 16.25 10.98
C TYR A 28 11.06 15.56 12.03
N LEU A 29 11.40 14.33 12.42
CA LEU A 29 10.51 13.43 13.15
C LEU A 29 10.83 13.25 14.64
N LEU A 30 11.96 13.78 15.14
CA LEU A 30 12.31 13.69 16.56
C LEU A 30 11.31 14.46 17.46
N LYS A 31 10.90 15.65 17.02
CA LYS A 31 9.87 16.49 17.64
C LYS A 31 8.93 16.99 16.54
N PRO A 32 8.06 16.11 16.01
CA PRO A 32 7.38 16.38 14.76
C PRO A 32 6.34 17.48 14.92
N THR A 33 6.40 18.47 14.04
CA THR A 33 5.33 19.46 13.83
C THR A 33 4.62 19.17 12.51
N ARG A 34 3.41 19.72 12.32
CA ARG A 34 2.66 19.60 11.05
C ARG A 34 3.50 20.07 9.85
N LYS A 35 4.29 21.13 10.05
CA LYS A 35 5.22 21.66 9.04
C LYS A 35 6.33 20.67 8.72
N GLN A 36 6.99 20.10 9.73
CA GLN A 36 8.06 19.13 9.53
C GLN A 36 7.58 17.83 8.87
N ILE A 37 6.38 17.34 9.20
CA ILE A 37 5.80 16.18 8.49
C ILE A 37 5.65 16.49 7.00
N LYS A 38 5.14 17.68 6.67
CA LYS A 38 4.98 18.11 5.27
C LYS A 38 6.33 18.21 4.55
N GLU A 39 7.32 18.84 5.19
CA GLU A 39 8.68 18.97 4.64
C GLU A 39 9.36 17.62 4.43
N ALA A 40 9.18 16.67 5.36
CA ALA A 40 9.67 15.31 5.19
C ALA A 40 9.02 14.62 3.98
N CYS A 41 7.70 14.78 3.77
CA CYS A 41 7.04 14.24 2.59
C CYS A 41 7.61 14.83 1.28
N ILE A 42 7.85 16.14 1.25
CA ILE A 42 8.46 16.83 0.09
C ILE A 42 9.86 16.29 -0.16
N TRP A 43 10.68 16.18 0.89
CA TRP A 43 12.05 15.70 0.80
C TRP A 43 12.10 14.26 0.28
N LEU A 44 11.20 13.40 0.75
CA LEU A 44 11.17 11.98 0.38
C LEU A 44 10.53 11.70 -0.98
N LEU A 45 9.68 12.60 -1.50
CA LEU A 45 8.85 12.37 -2.69
C LEU A 45 9.64 11.80 -3.89
N ASN A 46 10.84 12.33 -4.14
CA ASN A 46 11.67 11.90 -5.27
C ASN A 46 12.78 10.90 -4.89
N ARG A 47 12.96 10.65 -3.58
CA ARG A 47 14.03 9.81 -3.03
C ARG A 47 13.56 8.40 -2.73
N ARG A 48 12.27 8.22 -2.46
CA ARG A 48 11.68 6.90 -2.17
C ARG A 48 10.75 6.46 -3.28
N LYS A 49 11.05 5.29 -3.84
CA LYS A 49 10.34 4.70 -5.00
C LYS A 49 10.00 3.23 -4.75
N GLY A 50 9.50 2.90 -3.57
CA GLY A 50 8.96 1.56 -3.30
C GLY A 50 7.74 1.29 -4.16
N SER A 51 7.54 0.03 -4.54
CA SER A 51 6.45 -0.41 -5.44
C SER A 51 5.05 -0.01 -4.97
N TYR A 52 4.85 0.16 -3.67
CA TYR A 52 3.57 0.57 -3.08
C TYR A 52 3.55 2.03 -2.60
N ASP A 53 4.68 2.74 -2.65
CA ASP A 53 4.80 4.08 -2.06
C ASP A 53 3.86 5.07 -2.76
N GLU A 54 3.71 4.96 -4.08
CA GLU A 54 2.77 5.80 -4.83
C GLU A 54 1.32 5.59 -4.38
N GLY A 55 0.90 4.35 -4.15
CA GLY A 55 -0.44 4.04 -3.64
C GLY A 55 -0.68 4.61 -2.25
N ILE A 56 0.34 4.57 -1.38
CA ILE A 56 0.29 5.16 -0.02
C ILE A 56 0.13 6.68 -0.12
N LEU A 57 0.98 7.33 -0.92
CA LEU A 57 0.94 8.78 -1.09
C LEU A 57 -0.38 9.23 -1.72
N ASN A 58 -0.88 8.51 -2.74
CA ASN A 58 -2.16 8.86 -3.36
C ASN A 58 -3.35 8.67 -2.39
N ARG A 59 -3.35 7.62 -1.57
CA ARG A 59 -4.40 7.42 -0.54
C ARG A 59 -4.45 8.56 0.46
N PHE A 60 -3.29 9.08 0.87
CA PHE A 60 -3.22 10.20 1.79
C PHE A 60 -3.51 11.54 1.10
N PHE A 61 -2.76 11.89 0.06
CA PHE A 61 -2.81 13.21 -0.58
C PHE A 61 -4.00 13.39 -1.53
N LYS A 62 -4.47 12.30 -2.15
CA LYS A 62 -5.51 12.29 -3.19
C LYS A 62 -5.11 13.17 -4.37
N PHE A 63 -4.01 12.80 -5.01
CA PHE A 63 -3.51 13.51 -6.19
C PHE A 63 -4.53 13.42 -7.32
N LYS A 64 -4.69 14.50 -8.08
CA LYS A 64 -5.45 14.44 -9.33
C LYS A 64 -4.58 13.82 -10.42
N GLU A 65 -5.22 13.23 -11.43
CA GLU A 65 -4.51 12.75 -12.61
C GLU A 65 -3.74 13.90 -13.29
N GLY A 66 -2.50 13.65 -13.68
CA GLY A 66 -1.60 14.66 -14.26
C GLY A 66 -1.12 15.75 -13.29
N GLU A 67 -1.51 15.72 -12.01
CA GLU A 67 -1.13 16.77 -11.07
C GLU A 67 0.33 16.67 -10.65
N ASN A 68 1.00 17.82 -10.54
CA ASN A 68 2.30 17.91 -9.92
C ASN A 68 2.20 17.55 -8.43
N LYS A 69 2.75 16.38 -8.06
CA LYS A 69 2.70 15.83 -6.69
C LYS A 69 3.36 16.75 -5.67
N LEU A 70 4.46 17.44 -6.02
CA LEU A 70 5.13 18.38 -5.12
C LEU A 70 4.19 19.54 -4.75
N TYR A 71 3.61 20.19 -5.77
CA TYR A 71 2.65 21.26 -5.57
C TYR A 71 1.42 20.82 -4.76
N ALA A 72 0.94 19.60 -5.01
CA ALA A 72 -0.17 19.01 -4.26
C ALA A 72 0.14 18.79 -2.77
N ILE A 73 1.37 18.40 -2.43
CA ILE A 73 1.81 18.28 -1.04
C ILE A 73 1.94 19.68 -0.41
N GLU A 74 2.53 20.65 -1.12
CA GLU A 74 2.72 22.02 -0.62
C GLU A 74 1.40 22.69 -0.23
N ARG A 75 0.37 22.56 -1.09
CA ARG A 75 -1.00 23.09 -0.88
C ARG A 75 -1.81 22.34 0.17
N THR A 76 -1.32 21.20 0.66
CA THR A 76 -2.04 20.43 1.68
C THR A 76 -2.07 21.19 3.01
N LYS A 77 -3.28 21.43 3.52
CA LYS A 77 -3.51 22.14 4.79
C LYS A 77 -2.87 21.40 5.97
N GLY A 78 -2.27 22.17 6.88
CA GLY A 78 -1.55 21.64 8.05
C GLY A 78 -2.39 20.69 8.91
N ASP A 79 -3.69 20.93 9.04
CA ASP A 79 -4.60 20.11 9.86
C ASP A 79 -4.66 18.64 9.42
N LYS A 80 -4.39 18.36 8.14
CA LYS A 80 -4.31 16.99 7.62
C LYS A 80 -3.19 16.18 8.28
N PHE A 81 -2.14 16.85 8.75
CA PHE A 81 -1.00 16.22 9.43
C PHE A 81 -1.16 16.16 10.95
N LYS A 82 -2.15 16.85 11.53
CA LYS A 82 -2.38 16.83 12.99
C LYS A 82 -2.53 15.40 13.53
N PRO A 83 -3.34 14.50 12.93
CA PRO A 83 -3.47 13.13 13.44
C PRO A 83 -2.19 12.29 13.36
N ILE A 84 -1.23 12.66 12.51
CA ILE A 84 0.08 11.99 12.43
C ILE A 84 0.94 12.45 13.60
N VAL A 85 1.02 13.77 13.83
CA VAL A 85 1.76 14.33 14.96
C VAL A 85 1.24 13.75 16.27
N ASN A 86 -0.07 13.83 16.51
CA ASN A 86 -0.70 13.32 17.73
C ASN A 86 -0.44 11.83 17.96
N PHE A 87 -0.41 11.03 16.90
CA PHE A 87 -0.13 9.61 17.00
C PHE A 87 1.34 9.33 17.33
N LEU A 88 2.28 10.06 16.70
CA LEU A 88 3.72 9.90 16.96
C LEU A 88 4.13 10.42 18.34
N THR A 89 3.53 11.51 18.82
CA THR A 89 3.79 12.07 20.16
C THR A 89 3.09 11.30 21.28
N GLY A 90 2.17 10.38 20.95
CA GLY A 90 1.43 9.56 21.91
C GLY A 90 0.19 10.22 22.49
N GLU A 91 -0.23 11.39 21.97
CA GLU A 91 -1.50 12.03 22.31
C GLU A 91 -2.71 11.16 21.93
N THR A 92 -2.60 10.39 20.84
CA THR A 92 -3.64 9.42 20.44
C THR A 92 -3.09 8.00 20.30
N LYS A 93 -3.88 7.00 20.71
CA LYS A 93 -3.51 5.57 20.63
C LYS A 93 -3.77 4.91 19.27
N SER A 94 -4.53 5.60 18.41
CA SER A 94 -4.93 5.14 17.08
C SER A 94 -4.97 6.30 16.10
N THR A 95 -4.92 5.95 14.82
CA THR A 95 -5.04 6.86 13.68
C THR A 95 -5.63 6.08 12.51
N THR A 96 -5.96 6.74 11.41
CA THR A 96 -6.56 6.07 10.24
C THR A 96 -5.52 5.18 9.53
N PRO A 97 -5.95 4.17 8.75
CA PRO A 97 -5.04 3.35 7.96
C PRO A 97 -4.15 4.18 7.02
N ALA A 98 -4.70 5.22 6.39
CA ALA A 98 -3.94 6.12 5.50
C ALA A 98 -2.83 6.88 6.25
N ASN A 99 -3.11 7.35 7.47
CA ASN A 99 -2.10 8.02 8.30
C ASN A 99 -1.02 7.03 8.73
N LEU A 100 -1.41 5.81 9.11
CA LEU A 100 -0.47 4.77 9.54
C LEU A 100 0.44 4.31 8.41
N GLU A 101 -0.09 4.17 7.19
CA GLU A 101 0.70 3.88 5.99
C GLU A 101 1.64 5.03 5.62
N LEU A 102 1.18 6.29 5.74
CA LEU A 102 2.08 7.42 5.53
C LEU A 102 3.21 7.44 6.56
N ILE A 103 2.94 7.13 7.83
CA ILE A 103 3.97 7.01 8.87
C ILE A 103 4.96 5.89 8.53
N SER A 104 4.47 4.72 8.11
CA SER A 104 5.35 3.60 7.74
C SER A 104 6.26 3.96 6.56
N TRP A 105 5.76 4.75 5.62
CA TRP A 105 6.56 5.35 4.57
C TRP A 105 7.55 6.39 5.09
N LEU A 106 7.18 7.31 5.99
CA LEU A 106 8.08 8.34 6.53
C LEU A 106 9.30 7.74 7.27
N ILE A 107 9.12 6.63 7.99
CA ILE A 107 10.18 6.03 8.84
C ILE A 107 10.96 4.89 8.18
N ASP A 108 10.71 4.62 6.91
CA ASP A 108 11.20 3.44 6.17
C ASP A 108 10.87 2.09 6.79
N PHE A 109 9.64 1.91 7.27
CA PHE A 109 9.17 0.60 7.67
C PHE A 109 8.88 -0.23 6.41
N ARG A 110 9.82 -1.08 6.00
CA ARG A 110 9.78 -1.79 4.70
C ARG A 110 8.61 -2.75 4.49
N PRO A 111 8.08 -3.49 5.48
CA PRO A 111 6.91 -4.32 5.24
C PRO A 111 5.65 -3.45 5.24
N ARG A 112 5.57 -2.53 4.26
CA ARG A 112 4.45 -1.61 4.00
C ARG A 112 3.92 -1.86 2.59
N PRO A 113 2.61 -1.67 2.34
CA PRO A 113 1.54 -1.33 3.27
C PRO A 113 1.12 -2.52 4.15
N LEU A 114 0.06 -2.36 4.95
CA LEU A 114 -0.45 -3.41 5.85
C LEU A 114 -0.69 -4.75 5.12
N SER A 115 -1.15 -4.73 3.87
CA SER A 115 -1.39 -5.96 3.10
C SER A 115 -0.11 -6.76 2.85
N VAL A 116 1.04 -6.10 2.65
CA VAL A 116 2.36 -6.75 2.52
C VAL A 116 2.81 -7.29 3.87
N TYR A 117 2.64 -6.51 4.93
CA TYR A 117 2.97 -6.92 6.28
C TYR A 117 2.25 -8.21 6.70
N LEU A 118 0.95 -8.31 6.44
CA LEU A 118 0.15 -9.48 6.80
C LEU A 118 0.61 -10.75 6.06
N ARG A 119 1.08 -10.60 4.82
CA ARG A 119 1.62 -11.71 4.01
C ARG A 119 3.06 -12.11 4.38
N SER A 120 3.76 -11.31 5.18
CA SER A 120 5.17 -11.53 5.51
C SER A 120 5.42 -12.78 6.39
N ASN A 121 4.36 -13.47 6.82
CA ASN A 121 4.44 -14.80 7.43
C ASN A 121 4.70 -15.92 6.42
N HIS A 122 4.70 -15.64 5.12
CA HIS A 122 5.09 -16.58 4.07
C HIS A 122 6.24 -15.95 3.28
N PRO A 123 7.33 -16.68 3.01
CA PRO A 123 8.44 -16.15 2.22
C PRO A 123 7.93 -15.78 0.82
N ILE A 124 7.78 -14.48 0.58
CA ILE A 124 7.48 -13.96 -0.74
C ILE A 124 8.75 -14.16 -1.57
N HIS A 125 8.70 -15.09 -2.52
CA HIS A 125 9.56 -15.08 -3.71
C HIS A 125 9.55 -13.65 -4.26
N LYS A 126 10.74 -13.02 -4.33
CA LYS A 126 10.91 -11.62 -4.80
C LYS A 126 10.11 -11.38 -6.10
N PRO A 127 9.51 -10.20 -6.28
CA PRO A 127 8.95 -9.80 -7.57
C PRO A 127 10.00 -9.97 -8.67
N LEU A 128 9.60 -10.63 -9.75
CA LEU A 128 10.40 -10.83 -10.96
C LEU A 128 10.74 -9.45 -11.56
N GLU A 129 12.03 -9.11 -11.55
CA GLU A 129 12.60 -8.10 -12.46
C GLU A 129 12.43 -8.64 -13.90
N PRO A 130 11.98 -7.82 -14.86
CA PRO A 130 11.82 -8.28 -16.24
C PRO A 130 13.20 -8.41 -16.89
N ASN A 131 13.74 -9.63 -16.92
CA ASN A 131 14.85 -9.97 -17.80
C ASN A 131 14.37 -10.93 -18.89
N GLN A 132 14.60 -10.52 -20.14
CA GLN A 132 14.33 -11.26 -21.36
C GLN A 132 15.28 -12.46 -21.46
N ASN A 133 14.74 -13.60 -21.88
CA ASN A 133 15.41 -14.88 -22.16
C ASN A 133 15.56 -15.85 -20.97
N THR A 134 14.65 -16.82 -20.89
CA THR A 134 15.03 -18.23 -20.77
C THR A 134 13.95 -19.15 -21.34
N ILE A 135 14.43 -20.07 -22.17
CA ILE A 135 13.77 -21.16 -22.90
C ILE A 135 13.09 -22.15 -21.93
N TYR A 136 11.94 -22.70 -22.36
CA TYR A 136 11.17 -23.73 -21.67
C TYR A 136 11.96 -25.04 -21.49
N ALA A 137 12.01 -25.55 -20.27
CA ALA A 137 12.28 -26.95 -19.97
C ALA A 137 11.23 -27.44 -18.95
N ASN A 138 10.53 -28.51 -19.33
CA ASN A 138 9.37 -29.09 -18.68
C ASN A 138 9.64 -29.49 -17.23
N ASN A 139 8.75 -29.09 -16.31
CA ASN A 139 8.35 -29.83 -15.11
C ASN A 139 7.00 -29.25 -14.63
N GLU A 140 5.98 -30.10 -14.56
CA GLU A 140 4.62 -29.80 -14.11
C GLU A 140 4.61 -29.45 -12.61
N VAL A 141 4.06 -28.28 -12.25
CA VAL A 141 3.54 -27.96 -10.91
C VAL A 141 2.31 -27.05 -11.06
N GLU A 142 1.20 -27.48 -10.47
CA GLU A 142 -0.14 -26.84 -10.47
C GLU A 142 -0.14 -25.36 -9.98
N ILE A 143 -0.94 -24.53 -10.66
CA ILE A 143 -1.21 -23.13 -10.34
C ILE A 143 -2.59 -23.04 -9.62
N PRO A 144 -2.70 -22.48 -8.40
CA PRO A 144 -4.00 -22.14 -7.83
C PRO A 144 -4.47 -20.73 -8.22
N ASP A 145 -5.73 -20.67 -8.65
CA ASP A 145 -6.45 -19.60 -9.36
C ASP A 145 -6.54 -18.22 -8.69
N ILE A 146 -6.38 -17.21 -9.55
CA ILE A 146 -6.89 -15.84 -9.47
C ILE A 146 -8.44 -15.90 -9.58
N PRO A 147 -9.26 -15.03 -8.95
CA PRO A 147 -10.66 -14.91 -9.34
C PRO A 147 -10.76 -14.25 -10.72
N GLU A 148 -10.51 -15.05 -11.77
CA GLU A 148 -10.75 -14.77 -13.17
C GLU A 148 -12.23 -14.98 -13.50
N THR A 149 -12.80 -14.06 -14.28
CA THR A 149 -14.12 -14.20 -14.88
C THR A 149 -14.14 -15.47 -15.75
N LYS A 150 -15.05 -16.41 -15.47
CA LYS A 150 -15.16 -17.68 -16.20
C LYS A 150 -16.42 -17.72 -17.06
N VAL A 151 -16.29 -18.05 -18.34
CA VAL A 151 -17.44 -18.30 -19.23
C VAL A 151 -18.02 -19.66 -18.89
N ILE A 152 -19.31 -19.72 -18.55
CA ILE A 152 -20.03 -20.96 -18.20
C ILE A 152 -20.96 -21.43 -19.32
N HIS A 153 -21.38 -20.54 -20.21
CA HIS A 153 -22.18 -20.92 -21.37
C HIS A 153 -21.92 -19.97 -22.53
N LYS A 154 -21.79 -20.50 -23.75
CA LYS A 154 -21.71 -19.70 -24.98
C LYS A 154 -22.47 -20.41 -26.08
N ASN A 155 -23.38 -19.69 -26.72
CA ASN A 155 -24.05 -20.07 -27.96
C ASN A 155 -24.03 -18.87 -28.92
N ASP A 156 -24.49 -19.07 -30.15
CA ASP A 156 -24.45 -18.04 -31.20
C ASP A 156 -25.23 -16.77 -30.84
N LYS A 157 -26.10 -16.84 -29.83
CA LYS A 157 -26.97 -15.75 -29.38
C LYS A 157 -26.52 -15.12 -28.06
N SER A 158 -25.69 -15.78 -27.25
CA SER A 158 -25.36 -15.31 -25.89
C SER A 158 -24.13 -15.94 -25.26
N ILE A 159 -23.49 -15.19 -24.35
CA ILE A 159 -22.37 -15.62 -23.50
C ILE A 159 -22.75 -15.38 -22.04
N THR A 160 -22.77 -16.43 -21.23
CA THR A 160 -22.93 -16.36 -19.77
C THR A 160 -21.59 -16.50 -19.09
N ILE A 161 -21.26 -15.54 -18.24
CA ILE A 161 -20.05 -15.49 -17.43
C ILE A 161 -20.39 -15.50 -15.94
N ILE A 162 -19.53 -16.12 -15.14
CA ILE A 162 -19.53 -16.00 -13.68
C ILE A 162 -18.26 -15.25 -13.24
N SER A 163 -18.42 -14.30 -12.33
CA SER A 163 -17.32 -13.49 -11.81
C SER A 163 -17.39 -13.41 -10.27
N GLN A 164 -16.25 -13.40 -9.62
CA GLN A 164 -16.14 -13.23 -8.17
C GLN A 164 -15.73 -11.78 -7.86
N ILE A 165 -16.70 -10.98 -7.41
CA ILE A 165 -16.50 -9.58 -7.02
C ILE A 165 -16.61 -9.54 -5.50
N ASN A 166 -15.47 -9.54 -4.81
CA ASN A 166 -15.37 -9.74 -3.37
C ASN A 166 -16.42 -8.91 -2.58
N PRO A 167 -17.33 -9.54 -1.79
CA PRO A 167 -17.41 -10.98 -1.44
C PRO A 167 -18.46 -11.80 -2.22
N THR A 168 -19.05 -11.28 -3.29
CA THR A 168 -20.20 -11.90 -3.99
C THR A 168 -19.84 -12.55 -5.33
N LEU A 169 -20.46 -13.70 -5.61
CA LEU A 169 -20.48 -14.29 -6.95
C LEU A 169 -21.60 -13.66 -7.78
N LYS A 170 -21.28 -13.25 -9.02
CA LYS A 170 -22.23 -12.64 -9.94
C LYS A 170 -22.22 -13.39 -11.27
N ILE A 171 -23.41 -13.83 -11.72
CA ILE A 171 -23.64 -14.43 -13.03
C ILE A 171 -24.18 -13.34 -13.96
N THR A 172 -23.67 -13.25 -15.18
CA THR A 172 -24.09 -12.25 -16.17
C THR A 172 -24.18 -12.90 -17.55
N THR A 173 -25.31 -12.76 -18.22
CA THR A 173 -25.51 -13.21 -19.60
C THR A 173 -25.50 -12.00 -20.53
N ILE A 174 -24.62 -12.03 -21.53
CA ILE A 174 -24.50 -11.04 -22.58
C ILE A 174 -25.15 -11.64 -23.82
N VAL A 175 -26.16 -10.98 -24.39
CA VAL A 175 -26.88 -11.43 -25.59
C VAL A 175 -26.38 -10.61 -26.79
N SER A 176 -26.07 -11.28 -27.89
CA SER A 176 -25.73 -10.63 -29.17
C SER A 176 -27.02 -10.15 -29.84
N LEU A 177 -27.08 -8.86 -30.22
CA LEU A 177 -28.18 -8.26 -30.99
C LEU A 177 -28.14 -8.71 -32.46
#